data_AF-A0A7Y5GZV9-F1
#
_entry.id   AF-A0A7Y5GZV9-F1
#
_cell.length_a   1.000
_cell.length_b   1.000
_cell.length_c   1.000
_cell.angle_alpha   90.00
_cell.angle_beta   90.00
_cell.angle_gamma   90.00
#
_symmetry.space_group_name_H-M   'P 1'
#
loop_
_entity.id
_entity.type
_entity.pdbx_description
1 polymer ?
#
loop_
_entity_poly.entity_id
_entity_poly.type
_entity_poly.pdbx_seq_one_letter_code
_entity_poly.pdbx_strand_id
1 'polypeptide(L)'
;MKVYYYPKCGTCRKLLKWLENEGVEASVVDIVESPPSRVELESLVERSGLPLSKWFNTSGLSYRNGGFSERLKTMTRNEALDALAADGKLIKRPIVVYGDKVWVGLTELPL
;
A
#
# COMPACT_ATOMS: atom_id res chain seq x y z
N MET A 1 14.46 6.57 -1.78
CA MET A 1 13.24 5.77 -2.01
C MET A 1 12.48 5.60 -0.71
N LYS A 2 11.14 5.55 -0.72
CA LYS A 2 10.32 5.23 0.47
C LYS A 2 9.52 3.95 0.23
N VAL A 3 9.51 3.04 1.20
CA VAL A 3 8.80 1.76 1.12
C VAL A 3 7.89 1.59 2.32
N TYR A 4 6.59 1.51 2.08
CA TYR A 4 5.65 1.03 3.10
C TYR A 4 5.56 -0.48 3.04
N TYR A 5 5.82 -1.11 4.17
CA TYR A 5 5.89 -2.56 4.26
C TYR A 5 5.14 -3.08 5.49
N TYR A 6 4.98 -4.39 5.56
CA TYR A 6 4.55 -5.08 6.77
C TYR A 6 5.47 -6.28 7.01
N PRO A 7 6.06 -6.45 8.22
CA PRO A 7 7.05 -7.50 8.49
C PRO A 7 6.57 -8.91 8.13
N LYS A 8 5.29 -9.21 8.35
CA LYS A 8 4.72 -10.53 8.06
C LYS A 8 4.37 -10.75 6.59
N CYS A 9 4.46 -9.72 5.74
CA CYS A 9 4.20 -9.84 4.31
C CYS A 9 5.41 -10.45 3.55
N GLY A 10 5.22 -11.63 2.96
CA GLY A 10 6.29 -12.32 2.20
C GLY A 10 6.81 -11.50 1.03
N THR A 11 5.93 -10.83 0.28
CA THR A 11 6.29 -9.95 -0.83
C THR A 11 7.11 -8.74 -0.37
N CYS A 12 6.76 -8.15 0.77
CA CYS A 12 7.55 -7.07 1.36
C CYS A 12 8.98 -7.54 1.70
N ARG A 13 9.11 -8.71 2.33
CA ARG A 13 10.43 -9.26 2.68
C ARG A 13 11.29 -9.54 1.44
N LYS A 14 10.67 -10.06 0.37
CA LYS A 14 11.37 -10.27 -0.91
C LYS A 14 11.88 -8.96 -1.49
N LEU A 15 11.06 -7.91 -1.51
CA LEU A 15 11.45 -6.57 -1.96
C LEU A 15 12.60 -6.01 -1.12
N LEU A 16 12.49 -6.01 0.21
CA LEU A 16 13.53 -5.45 1.07
C LEU A 16 14.87 -6.20 0.92
N LYS A 17 14.83 -7.53 0.80
CA LYS A 17 16.03 -8.33 0.54
C LYS A 17 16.66 -8.02 -0.82
N TRP A 18 15.84 -7.81 -1.85
CA TRP A 18 16.34 -7.41 -3.15
C TRP A 18 17.02 -6.03 -3.09
N LEU A 19 16.40 -5.06 -2.43
CA LEU A 19 16.99 -3.73 -2.23
C LEU A 19 18.34 -3.79 -1.51
N GLU A 20 18.44 -4.60 -0.46
CA GLU A 20 19.68 -4.84 0.27
C GLU A 20 20.77 -5.46 -0.64
N ASN A 21 20.42 -6.48 -1.44
CA ASN A 21 21.36 -7.13 -2.36
C ASN A 21 21.87 -6.18 -3.45
N GLU A 22 21.03 -5.28 -3.95
CA GLU A 22 21.39 -4.28 -4.96
C GLU A 22 22.09 -3.04 -4.35
N GLY A 23 22.26 -2.99 -3.02
CA GLY A 23 22.84 -1.84 -2.34
C GLY A 23 22.00 -0.56 -2.45
N VAL A 24 20.68 -0.70 -2.65
CA VAL A 24 19.76 0.44 -2.82
C VAL A 24 19.18 0.87 -1.48
N GLU A 25 19.49 2.09 -1.06
CA GLU A 25 18.94 2.66 0.17
C GLU A 25 17.45 3.02 0.05
N ALA A 26 16.67 2.61 1.05
CA ALA A 26 15.26 2.94 1.18
C ALA A 26 14.90 3.33 2.61
N SER A 27 14.10 4.38 2.75
CA SER A 27 13.39 4.67 3.99
C SER A 27 12.21 3.71 4.11
N VAL A 28 12.24 2.82 5.10
CA VAL A 28 11.25 1.76 5.28
C VAL A 28 10.31 2.13 6.42
N VAL A 29 8.99 2.05 6.18
CA VAL A 29 7.94 2.45 7.13
C VAL A 29 6.96 1.30 7.33
N ASP A 30 6.73 0.86 8.57
CA ASP A 30 5.68 -0.12 8.86
C ASP A 30 4.31 0.51 8.61
N ILE A 31 3.59 -0.04 7.63
CA ILE A 31 2.30 0.49 7.16
C ILE A 31 1.19 0.34 8.20
N VAL A 32 1.33 -0.58 9.15
CA VAL A 32 0.34 -0.84 10.20
C VAL A 32 0.57 0.08 11.40
N GLU A 33 1.83 0.29 11.78
CA GLU A 33 2.17 1.19 12.90
C GLU A 33 2.12 2.66 12.49
N SER A 34 2.46 2.96 11.24
CA SER A 34 2.52 4.32 10.69
C SER A 34 1.98 4.35 9.26
N PRO A 35 0.65 4.16 9.09
CA PRO A 35 0.03 4.24 7.77
C PRO A 35 0.24 5.63 7.15
N PRO A 36 0.31 5.74 5.81
CA PRO A 36 0.31 7.04 5.16
C PRO A 36 -0.97 7.81 5.54
N SER A 37 -0.81 9.12 5.74
CA SER A 37 -1.95 9.99 6.07
C SER A 37 -2.98 10.02 4.94
N ARG A 38 -4.20 10.48 5.22
CA ARG A 38 -5.26 10.67 4.21
C ARG A 38 -4.80 11.52 3.01
N VAL A 39 -4.06 12.60 3.28
CA VAL A 39 -3.52 13.49 2.23
C VAL A 39 -2.41 12.81 1.44
N GLU A 40 -1.52 12.09 2.13
CA GLU A 40 -0.45 11.32 1.47
C GLU A 40 -1.03 10.20 0.60
N LEU A 41 -2.02 9.45 1.09
CA LEU A 41 -2.70 8.39 0.33
C LEU A 41 -3.32 8.92 -0.96
N GLU A 42 -4.01 10.08 -0.91
CA GLU A 42 -4.60 10.67 -2.10
C GLU A 42 -3.56 11.04 -3.14
N SER A 43 -2.49 11.71 -2.72
CA SER A 43 -1.36 12.03 -3.60
C SER A 43 -0.74 10.78 -4.21
N LEU A 44 -0.53 9.72 -3.41
CA LEU A 44 0.04 8.47 -3.89
C LEU A 44 -0.88 7.74 -4.86
N VAL A 45 -2.20 7.74 -4.61
CA VAL A 45 -3.21 7.14 -5.50
C VAL A 45 -3.19 7.84 -6.84
N GLU A 46 -3.19 9.18 -6.86
CA GLU A 46 -3.14 9.97 -8.10
C GLU A 46 -1.87 9.70 -8.89
N ARG A 47 -0.72 9.73 -8.22
CA ARG A 47 0.59 9.46 -8.83
C ARG A 47 0.74 8.04 -9.36
N SER A 48 0.06 7.07 -8.74
CA SER A 48 0.09 5.67 -9.20
C SER A 48 -0.68 5.44 -10.51
N GLY A 49 -1.65 6.31 -10.83
CA GLY A 49 -2.59 6.10 -11.93
C GLY A 49 -3.51 4.89 -11.74
N LEU A 50 -3.49 4.23 -10.58
CA LEU A 50 -4.32 3.07 -10.29
C LEU A 50 -5.69 3.49 -9.74
N PRO A 51 -6.76 2.74 -10.06
CA PRO A 51 -8.04 2.96 -9.39
C PRO A 51 -7.91 2.65 -7.90
N LEU A 52 -8.62 3.43 -7.08
CA LEU A 52 -8.54 3.34 -5.61
C LEU A 52 -8.85 1.93 -5.08
N SER A 53 -9.69 1.16 -5.77
CA SER A 53 -9.98 -0.24 -5.41
C SER A 53 -8.74 -1.14 -5.39
N LYS A 54 -7.69 -0.84 -6.16
CA LYS A 54 -6.42 -1.59 -6.16
C LYS A 54 -5.56 -1.32 -4.93
N TRP A 55 -5.87 -0.28 -4.17
CA TRP A 55 -5.18 0.07 -2.92
C TRP A 55 -5.68 -0.73 -1.72
N PHE A 56 -6.74 -1.53 -1.87
CA PHE A 56 -7.25 -2.38 -0.80
C PHE A 56 -6.54 -3.73 -0.76
N ASN A 57 -6.17 -4.16 0.44
CA ASN A 57 -5.59 -5.47 0.71
C ASN A 57 -6.67 -6.55 0.76
N THR A 58 -7.15 -6.96 -0.40
CA THR A 58 -8.26 -7.92 -0.56
C THR A 58 -8.03 -9.29 0.12
N SER A 59 -6.79 -9.70 0.33
CA SER A 59 -6.45 -10.96 1.03
C SER A 59 -6.36 -10.81 2.55
N GLY A 60 -6.45 -9.59 3.09
CA GLY A 60 -6.35 -9.29 4.51
C GLY A 60 -7.65 -9.52 5.30
N LEU A 61 -7.51 -9.78 6.60
CA LEU A 61 -8.65 -9.90 7.51
C LEU A 61 -9.43 -8.60 7.66
N SER A 62 -8.76 -7.44 7.70
CA SER A 62 -9.45 -6.14 7.78
C SER A 62 -10.42 -5.95 6.61
N TYR A 63 -9.98 -6.25 5.38
CA TYR A 63 -10.83 -6.18 4.20
C TYR A 63 -12.06 -7.10 4.29
N ARG A 64 -11.85 -8.36 4.70
CA ARG A 64 -12.92 -9.36 4.83
C ARG A 64 -13.90 -9.02 5.94
N ASN A 65 -13.39 -8.75 7.15
CA ASN A 65 -14.20 -8.46 8.33
C ASN A 65 -14.95 -7.13 8.18
N GLY A 66 -14.36 -6.16 7.49
CA GLY A 66 -14.99 -4.87 7.21
C GLY A 66 -16.00 -4.90 6.06
N GLY A 67 -16.21 -6.04 5.40
CA GLY A 67 -17.19 -6.19 4.31
C GLY A 67 -16.85 -5.35 3.06
N PHE A 68 -15.57 -5.03 2.84
CA PHE A 68 -15.18 -4.04 1.83
C PHE A 68 -15.48 -4.47 0.39
N SER A 69 -15.63 -5.77 0.11
CA SER A 69 -16.08 -6.25 -1.20
C SER A 69 -17.43 -5.67 -1.61
N GLU A 70 -18.36 -5.56 -0.68
CA GLU A 70 -19.70 -5.02 -0.94
C GLU A 70 -19.72 -3.50 -0.78
N ARG A 71 -19.08 -2.98 0.29
CA ARG A 71 -19.06 -1.53 0.56
C ARG A 71 -18.42 -0.73 -0.57
N LEU A 72 -17.35 -1.25 -1.19
CA LEU A 72 -16.68 -0.55 -2.29
C LEU A 72 -17.56 -0.33 -3.53
N LYS A 73 -18.68 -1.06 -3.67
CA LYS A 73 -19.61 -0.86 -4.78
C LYS A 73 -20.38 0.46 -4.68
N THR A 74 -20.54 0.99 -3.45
CA THR A 74 -21.33 2.19 -3.17
C THR A 74 -20.55 3.29 -2.45
N MET A 75 -19.37 2.98 -1.91
CA MET A 75 -18.51 3.97 -1.26
C MET A 75 -18.03 5.03 -2.25
N THR A 76 -18.02 6.26 -1.77
CA THR A 76 -17.38 7.38 -2.44
C THR A 76 -15.86 7.28 -2.35
N ARG A 77 -15.16 8.04 -3.21
CA ARG A 77 -13.69 8.15 -3.16
C ARG A 77 -13.19 8.60 -1.79
N ASN A 78 -13.87 9.57 -1.17
CA ASN A 78 -13.47 10.12 0.13
C ASN A 78 -13.60 9.09 1.24
N GLU A 79 -14.74 8.41 1.36
CA GLU A 79 -14.93 7.37 2.37
C GLU A 79 -13.92 6.22 2.22
N ALA A 80 -13.56 5.87 0.98
CA ALA A 80 -12.58 4.83 0.72
C ALA A 80 -11.16 5.26 1.14
N LEU A 81 -10.78 6.52 0.87
CA LEU A 81 -9.50 7.06 1.32
C LEU A 81 -9.43 7.20 2.86
N ASP A 82 -10.53 7.62 3.50
CA ASP A 82 -10.61 7.72 4.95
C ASP A 82 -10.50 6.34 5.62
N ALA A 83 -11.15 5.33 5.03
CA ALA A 83 -11.05 3.95 5.50
C ALA A 83 -9.62 3.40 5.39
N LEU A 84 -8.92 3.68 4.28
CA LEU A 84 -7.51 3.28 4.11
C LEU A 84 -6.60 3.98 5.12
N ALA A 85 -6.78 5.29 5.34
CA ALA A 85 -5.99 6.07 6.29
C ALA A 85 -6.20 5.62 7.75
N ALA A 86 -7.40 5.16 8.08
CA ALA A 86 -7.75 4.69 9.42
C ALA A 86 -7.21 3.29 9.76
N ASP A 87 -6.91 2.45 8.77
CA ASP A 87 -6.40 1.10 8.99
C ASP A 87 -5.32 0.70 7.99
N GLY A 88 -4.06 0.75 8.43
CA GLY A 88 -2.90 0.30 7.66
C GLY A 88 -2.96 -1.16 7.18
N LYS A 89 -3.70 -2.05 7.87
CA LYS A 89 -3.87 -3.45 7.45
C LYS A 89 -4.79 -3.58 6.23
N LEU A 90 -5.64 -2.58 6.01
CA LEU A 90 -6.53 -2.48 4.86
C LEU A 90 -5.79 -2.04 3.60
N ILE A 91 -4.62 -1.40 3.74
CA ILE A 91 -3.84 -0.92 2.61
C ILE A 91 -3.04 -2.06 1.96
N LYS A 92 -3.11 -2.12 0.62
CA LYS A 92 -2.34 -3.04 -0.22
C LYS A 92 -0.86 -2.70 -0.10
N ARG A 93 -0.05 -3.75 0.00
CA ARG A 93 1.39 -3.66 0.30
C ARG A 93 2.19 -4.65 -0.55
N PRO A 94 3.49 -4.40 -0.78
CA PRO A 94 4.24 -3.17 -0.43
C PRO A 94 3.76 -1.95 -1.23
N ILE A 95 4.02 -0.74 -0.73
CA ILE A 95 3.95 0.49 -1.53
C ILE A 95 5.38 1.00 -1.69
N VAL A 96 5.80 1.28 -2.91
CA VAL A 96 7.12 1.82 -3.23
C VAL A 96 6.96 3.18 -3.88
N VAL A 97 7.67 4.17 -3.35
CA VAL A 97 7.67 5.55 -3.82
C VAL A 97 9.09 5.94 -4.21
N TYR A 98 9.30 6.28 -5.48
CA TYR A 98 10.61 6.67 -6.02
C TYR A 98 10.45 7.80 -7.04
N GLY A 99 10.95 9.00 -6.69
CA GLY A 99 10.68 10.20 -7.47
C GLY A 99 9.17 10.39 -7.63
N ASP A 100 8.70 10.51 -8.86
CA ASP A 100 7.27 10.61 -9.18
C ASP A 100 6.54 9.26 -9.24
N LYS A 101 7.27 8.16 -9.36
CA LYS A 101 6.70 6.82 -9.54
C LYS A 101 6.19 6.22 -8.23
N VAL A 102 5.03 5.57 -8.30
CA VAL A 102 4.39 4.85 -7.19
C VAL A 102 3.98 3.46 -7.67
N TRP A 103 4.43 2.43 -6.96
CA TRP A 103 4.01 1.04 -7.18
C TRP A 103 3.29 0.49 -5.95
N VAL A 104 2.24 -0.29 -6.19
CA VAL A 104 1.39 -0.86 -5.13
C VAL A 104 1.24 -2.36 -5.35
N GLY A 105 1.54 -3.14 -4.33
CA GLY A 105 1.33 -4.59 -4.35
C GLY A 105 2.23 -5.34 -5.33
N LEU A 106 3.46 -4.86 -5.58
CA LEU A 106 4.46 -5.45 -6.49
C LEU A 106 4.53 -6.98 -6.34
N THR A 107 4.11 -7.72 -7.36
CA THR A 107 4.26 -9.19 -7.40
C THR A 107 5.56 -9.62 -8.05
N GLU A 108 6.09 -8.78 -8.94
CA GLU A 108 7.36 -8.96 -9.63
C GLU A 108 8.24 -7.75 -9.30
N LEU A 109 9.52 -8.01 -9.04
CA LEU A 109 10.50 -6.96 -8.75
C LEU A 109 10.83 -6.26 -10.09
N PRO A 110 10.98 -4.93 -10.11
CA PRO A 110 11.50 -4.26 -11.30
C PRO A 110 12.95 -4.74 -11.50
N LEU A 111 13.15 -5.60 -12.49
CA LEU A 111 14.46 -5.97 -13.02
C LEU A 111 15.09 -4.77 -13.73
#